data_AF-A0A415W032-F1
#
_entry.id   AF-A0A415W032-F1
#
_cell.length_a   1.000
_cell.length_b   1.000
_cell.length_c   1.000
_cell.angle_alpha   90.00
_cell.angle_beta   90.00
_cell.angle_gamma   90.00
#
_symmetry.space_group_name_H-M   'P 1'
#
loop_
_entity.id
_entity.type
_entity.pdbx_description
1 polymer ?
#
loop_
_entity_poly.entity_id
_entity_poly.type
_entity_poly.pdbx_seq_one_letter_code
_entity_poly.pdbx_strand_id
1 'polypeptide(L)' 'MCEHGHRHGGVDSMPVAMQYVPWQHWSRIYSPEEGLQCGTIFPELNKPFYGKGACR' A
#
# COMPACT_ATOMS: atom_id res chain seq x y z
N MET A 1 33.57 -20.65 -17.18
CA MET A 1 32.15 -20.81 -16.80
C MET A 1 32.00 -20.27 -15.38
N CYS A 2 31.66 -19.00 -15.21
CA CYS A 2 31.53 -18.39 -13.89
C CYS A 2 30.07 -18.55 -13.43
N GLU A 3 29.88 -19.41 -12.42
CA GLU A 3 28.60 -19.59 -11.73
C GLU A 3 28.28 -18.34 -10.92
N HIS A 4 27.32 -17.54 -11.39
CA HIS A 4 26.77 -16.42 -10.65
C HIS A 4 25.80 -16.94 -9.59
N GLY A 5 26.35 -17.44 -8.48
CA GLY A 5 25.57 -17.64 -7.27
C GLY A 5 25.14 -16.27 -6.73
N HIS A 6 23.89 -15.87 -6.98
CA HIS A 6 23.29 -14.69 -6.38
C HIS A 6 23.20 -14.90 -4.87
N ARG A 7 24.26 -14.54 -4.13
CA ARG A 7 24.17 -14.30 -2.69
C ARG A 7 23.29 -13.06 -2.51
N HIS A 8 22.01 -13.27 -2.23
CA HIS A 8 21.18 -12.20 -1.70
C HIS A 8 21.82 -11.75 -0.38
N GLY A 9 22.27 -10.49 -0.34
CA GLY A 9 22.65 -9.88 0.93
C GLY A 9 21.47 -10.01 1.90
N GLY A 10 21.74 -10.03 3.20
CA GLY A 10 20.70 -10.09 4.22
C GLY A 10 19.67 -8.95 4.09
N VAL A 11 18.69 -8.91 4.97
CA VAL A 11 17.62 -7.89 4.97
C VAL A 11 18.14 -6.44 4.89
N ASP A 12 19.34 -6.18 5.42
CA ASP A 12 20.03 -4.88 5.38
C ASP A 12 20.42 -4.42 3.96
N SER A 13 20.45 -5.35 3.00
CA SER A 13 20.71 -5.06 1.58
C SER A 13 19.44 -4.79 0.77
N MET A 14 18.27 -4.98 1.37
CA MET A 14 16.99 -4.68 0.73
C MET A 14 16.63 -3.19 0.93
N PRO A 15 16.07 -2.53 -0.08
CA PRO A 15 15.55 -1.17 0.06
C PRO A 15 14.47 -1.10 1.14
N VAL A 16 14.64 -0.16 2.07
CA VAL A 16 13.75 0.04 3.20
C VAL A 16 12.34 0.39 2.70
N ALA A 17 11.33 -0.27 3.28
CA ALA A 17 9.91 0.03 3.07
C ALA A 17 9.42 -0.09 1.61
N MET A 18 10.04 -0.95 0.79
CA MET A 18 9.47 -1.28 -0.52
C MET A 18 8.23 -2.15 -0.37
N GLN A 19 7.08 -1.60 -0.74
CA GLN A 19 5.82 -2.35 -0.80
C GLN A 19 5.30 -2.38 -2.24
N TYR A 20 4.87 -3.57 -2.67
CA TYR A 20 4.18 -3.71 -3.95
C TYR A 20 2.76 -3.13 -3.82
N VAL A 21 2.46 -2.14 -4.66
CA VAL A 21 1.11 -1.60 -4.80
C VAL A 21 0.45 -2.28 -6.00
N PRO A 22 -0.63 -3.06 -5.81
CA PRO A 22 -1.33 -3.68 -6.92
C PRO A 22 -1.95 -2.64 -7.85
N TRP A 23 -2.03 -2.97 -9.14
CA TRP A 23 -2.72 -2.13 -10.11
C TRP A 23 -4.20 -1.99 -9.73
N GLN A 24 -4.64 -0.74 -9.52
CA GLN A 24 -6.02 -0.45 -9.18
C GLN A 24 -6.85 -0.23 -10.46
N HIS A 25 -7.93 -0.99 -10.60
CA HIS A 25 -8.86 -0.80 -11.72
C HIS A 25 -9.77 0.40 -11.47
N TRP A 26 -10.02 1.18 -12.50
CA TRP A 26 -10.95 2.31 -12.40
C TRP A 26 -12.40 1.82 -12.36
N SER A 27 -13.19 2.34 -11.43
CA SER A 27 -14.60 1.98 -11.23
C SER A 27 -15.41 3.22 -10.82
N ARG A 28 -16.50 3.05 -10.08
CA ARG A 28 -17.28 4.15 -9.51
C ARG A 28 -16.44 4.90 -8.47
N ILE A 29 -16.43 6.22 -8.58
CA ILE A 29 -15.82 7.13 -7.61
C ILE A 29 -16.90 7.93 -6.87
N TYR A 30 -16.56 8.41 -5.68
CA TYR A 30 -17.34 9.39 -4.94
C TYR A 30 -17.34 10.76 -5.63
N SER A 31 -18.29 11.63 -5.30
CA SER A 31 -18.16 13.05 -5.61
C SER A 31 -16.96 13.66 -4.87
N PRO A 32 -16.44 14.83 -5.29
CA PRO A 32 -15.35 15.49 -4.59
C PRO A 32 -15.63 15.74 -3.09
N GLU A 33 -16.86 16.11 -2.74
CA GLU A 33 -17.28 16.39 -1.36
C GLU A 33 -17.28 15.12 -0.51
N GLU A 34 -17.86 14.04 -1.03
CA GLU A 34 -17.87 12.72 -0.39
C GLU A 34 -16.44 12.17 -0.24
N GLY A 35 -15.62 12.29 -1.29
CA GLY A 35 -14.24 11.81 -1.27
C GLY A 35 -13.37 12.53 -0.25
N LEU A 36 -13.58 13.85 -0.06
CA LEU A 36 -12.91 14.63 0.97
C LEU A 36 -13.30 14.16 2.39
N GLN A 37 -14.59 13.87 2.61
CA GLN A 37 -15.07 13.36 3.90
C GLN A 37 -14.55 11.96 4.23
N CYS A 38 -14.47 11.07 3.23
CA CYS A 38 -14.00 9.70 3.42
C CYS A 38 -12.46 9.55 3.37
N GLY A 39 -11.73 10.57 2.92
CA GLY A 39 -10.27 10.50 2.74
C GLY A 39 -9.83 9.65 1.53
N THR A 40 -10.76 9.28 0.66
CA THR A 40 -10.52 8.52 -0.58
C THR A 40 -11.67 8.78 -1.55
N ILE A 41 -11.37 8.91 -2.84
CA ILE A 41 -12.40 8.97 -3.90
C ILE A 41 -12.90 7.58 -4.30
N PHE A 42 -12.22 6.52 -3.88
CA PHE A 42 -12.53 5.14 -4.26
C PHE A 42 -13.31 4.47 -3.12
N PRO A 43 -14.61 4.15 -3.31
CA PRO A 43 -15.44 3.54 -2.27
C PRO A 43 -14.88 2.21 -1.74
N GLU A 44 -14.18 1.45 -2.59
CA GLU A 44 -13.54 0.17 -2.21
C GLU A 44 -12.38 0.33 -1.21
N LEU A 45 -11.81 1.53 -1.11
CA LEU A 45 -10.76 1.87 -0.15
C LEU A 45 -11.32 2.48 1.14
N ASN A 46 -12.61 2.82 1.19
CA ASN A 46 -13.28 3.29 2.40
C ASN A 46 -13.58 2.12 3.35
N LYS A 47 -12.52 1.62 3.98
CA LYS A 47 -12.57 0.45 4.86
C LYS A 47 -12.64 0.89 6.32
N PRO A 48 -13.41 0.20 7.18
CA PRO A 48 -13.43 0.49 8.61
C PRO A 48 -12.03 0.38 9.20
N PHE A 49 -11.67 1.35 10.05
CA PHE A 49 -10.41 1.34 10.75
C PHE A 49 -10.46 0.35 11.93
N TYR A 50 -9.77 -0.77 11.79
CA TYR A 50 -9.66 -1.78 12.86
C TYR A 50 -8.40 -1.63 13.74
N GLY A 51 -7.61 -0.57 13.53
CA GLY A 51 -6.42 -0.33 14.34
C GLY A 51 -6.80 -0.14 15.81
N LYS A 52 -6.20 -0.91 16.71
CA LYS A 52 -6.24 -0.62 18.15
C LYS A 52 -5.37 0.62 18.39
N GLY A 53 -6.03 1.75 18.67
CA GLY A 53 -5.53 2.98 19.28
C GLY A 53 -4.05 3.32 19.07
N ALA A 54 -3.77 4.30 18.21
CA ALA A 54 -2.49 5.02 18.22
C ALA A 54 -2.31 5.96 19.43
N CYS A 55 -3.28 5.98 20.35
CA CYS A 55 -3.17 6.67 21.63
C CYS A 55 -3.77 5.80 22.74
N ARG A 56 -2.93 5.38 23.69
CA ARG A 56 -3.30 5.27 25.10
C ARG A 56 -2.13 5.69 25.95
#